data_AF-A0A832CQL2-F1
#
_entry.id   AF-A0A832CQL2-F1
#
_cell.length_a   1.000
_cell.length_b   1.000
_cell.length_c   1.000
_cell.angle_alpha   90.00
_cell.angle_beta   90.00
_cell.angle_gamma   90.00
#
_symmetry.space_group_name_H-M   'P 1'
#
loop_
_entity.id
_entity.type
_entity.pdbx_description
1 polymer ?
#
loop_
_entity_poly.entity_id
_entity_poly.type
_entity_poly.pdbx_seq_one_letter_code
_entity_poly.pdbx_strand_id
1 'polypeptide(L)'
;MSETNWYRRFEEQGIIGFEFLPSPDRFWPPTVLCDQPFTCTGVAGRTVLLTGPGAVWMYAHAAAMLQQAGAAEVKVKTPHAAGSSDDLQGSTSMLILAGEHGQSGALLRVQLRVPPTLSQAAVERLISPRMEELRRLRPTQVVLSGRASAHVYVEAARTAAVSGAQSILCWSARDGLTVVWDRDRSQIGTRVARPPWLAQAMPRPLSSRIIGVIGDPNRGKSVFCSVLDCYQQTKGVEGWKLDCDGQSPTPGWYLSLLATSPQEAREHRQSYKVPWTPEMEQRIAEQLDLGRELFEVLIADLPGGNHAVTPPQRIPPGRERLFAEVDALVLLEDERGSSEGAWREELRIHGMESQLAAVLISRDPDARHPSCMFWQQGNLWRGWIDGLHRSRRPEELAAAYRSYLDQLWPSLLSYRRHASPVRAGEE
;
A
#
# COMPACT_ATOMS: atom_id res chain seq x y z
N MET A 1 -15.17 30.43 9.17
CA MET A 1 -15.01 29.07 8.59
C MET A 1 -13.76 28.50 9.21
N SER A 2 -13.84 27.45 10.03
CA SER A 2 -12.62 26.76 10.48
C SER A 2 -11.99 26.11 9.26
N GLU A 3 -10.77 26.48 8.90
CA GLU A 3 -10.04 25.79 7.86
C GLU A 3 -9.81 24.34 8.30
N THR A 4 -10.35 23.39 7.53
CA THR A 4 -10.08 21.96 7.69
C THR A 4 -8.70 21.67 7.12
N ASN A 5 -7.86 20.96 7.86
CA ASN A 5 -6.46 20.78 7.49
C ASN A 5 -6.25 19.69 6.43
N TRP A 6 -7.26 18.84 6.17
CA TRP A 6 -7.14 17.67 5.30
C TRP A 6 -7.92 17.74 3.98
N TYR A 7 -8.79 18.74 3.83
CA TYR A 7 -9.44 19.05 2.56
C TYR A 7 -9.75 20.55 2.45
N ARG A 8 -9.85 21.03 1.21
CA ARG A 8 -10.31 22.37 0.87
C ARG A 8 -11.60 22.26 0.06
N ARG A 9 -12.63 23.03 0.44
CA ARG A 9 -13.83 23.23 -0.37
C ARG A 9 -13.61 24.39 -1.33
N PHE A 10 -14.03 24.23 -2.57
CA PHE A 10 -14.06 25.29 -3.59
C PHE A 10 -15.38 25.25 -4.37
N GLU A 11 -15.68 26.32 -5.08
CA GLU A 11 -16.82 26.39 -5.98
C GLU A 11 -16.40 27.11 -7.26
N GLU A 12 -16.49 26.42 -8.38
CA GLU A 12 -16.04 26.92 -9.68
C GLU A 12 -17.05 26.52 -10.75
N GLN A 13 -17.50 27.48 -11.56
CA GLN A 13 -18.43 27.26 -12.68
C GLN A 13 -19.70 26.46 -12.29
N GLY A 14 -20.21 26.69 -11.08
CA GLY A 14 -21.40 25.99 -10.57
C GLY A 14 -21.16 24.56 -10.10
N ILE A 15 -19.92 24.08 -10.06
CA ILE A 15 -19.53 22.80 -9.46
C ILE A 15 -18.97 23.07 -8.06
N ILE A 16 -19.47 22.33 -7.07
CA ILE A 16 -18.84 22.31 -5.73
C ILE A 16 -17.71 21.28 -5.75
N GLY A 17 -16.52 21.69 -5.36
CA GLY A 17 -15.34 20.84 -5.31
C GLY A 17 -14.81 20.63 -3.90
N PHE A 18 -14.25 19.46 -3.65
CA PHE A 18 -13.48 19.12 -2.47
C PHE A 18 -12.13 18.55 -2.90
N GLU A 19 -11.06 19.28 -2.57
CA GLU A 19 -9.68 18.87 -2.82
C GLU A 19 -9.07 18.34 -1.52
N PHE A 20 -8.74 17.05 -1.48
CA PHE A 20 -7.97 16.49 -0.37
C PHE A 20 -6.55 17.03 -0.39
N LEU A 21 -6.03 17.42 0.76
CA LEU A 21 -4.71 18.01 0.89
C LEU A 21 -3.68 16.93 1.27
N PRO A 22 -2.40 17.10 0.91
CA PRO A 22 -1.36 16.21 1.41
C PRO A 22 -1.24 16.34 2.94
N SER A 23 -0.99 15.22 3.62
CA SER A 23 -0.70 15.22 5.06
C SER A 23 0.72 15.73 5.31
N PRO A 24 0.98 16.49 6.40
CA PRO A 24 2.32 16.86 6.82
C PRO A 24 3.26 15.66 6.95
N ASP A 25 2.76 14.55 7.50
CA ASP A 25 3.49 13.30 7.73
C ASP A 25 3.21 12.24 6.64
N ARG A 26 2.76 12.69 5.46
CA ARG A 26 2.30 11.90 4.30
C ARG A 26 1.04 11.08 4.49
N PHE A 27 0.71 10.67 5.71
CA PHE A 27 -0.43 9.81 5.99
C PHE A 27 -1.43 10.53 6.90
N TRP A 28 -2.62 10.81 6.38
CA TRP A 28 -3.72 11.25 7.24
C TRP A 28 -4.13 10.11 8.17
N PRO A 29 -4.16 10.28 9.51
CA PRO A 29 -4.78 9.29 10.39
C PRO A 29 -6.29 9.27 10.15
N PRO A 30 -6.94 8.09 10.15
CA PRO A 30 -8.39 8.04 10.00
C PRO A 30 -9.17 8.83 11.06
N THR A 31 -8.58 9.03 12.24
CA THR A 31 -9.16 9.85 13.32
C THR A 31 -9.48 11.28 12.89
N VAL A 32 -8.81 11.78 11.84
CA VAL A 32 -9.10 13.09 11.25
C VAL A 32 -10.57 13.25 10.84
N LEU A 33 -11.26 12.15 10.51
CA LEU A 33 -12.68 12.18 10.18
C LEU A 33 -13.57 12.54 11.38
N CYS A 34 -13.14 12.19 12.59
CA CYS A 34 -13.82 12.54 13.84
C CYS A 34 -13.35 13.93 14.32
N ASP A 35 -12.03 14.17 14.30
CA ASP A 35 -11.42 15.40 14.83
C ASP A 35 -11.79 16.62 13.98
N GLN A 36 -11.92 16.43 12.66
CA GLN A 36 -12.23 17.48 11.67
C GLN A 36 -13.28 16.98 10.66
N PRO A 37 -14.57 16.95 11.05
CA PRO A 37 -15.62 16.34 10.25
C PRO A 37 -15.79 16.95 8.86
N PHE A 38 -16.03 16.08 7.87
CA PHE A 38 -16.31 16.49 6.50
C PHE A 38 -17.67 17.21 6.40
N THR A 39 -17.67 18.42 5.85
CA THR A 39 -18.85 19.30 5.80
C THR A 39 -19.44 19.37 4.40
N CYS A 40 -20.70 18.91 4.25
CA CYS A 40 -21.43 18.84 2.98
C CYS A 40 -22.41 20.02 2.73
N THR A 41 -22.18 21.19 3.30
CA THR A 41 -23.15 22.30 3.19
C THR A 41 -23.35 22.74 1.73
N GLY A 42 -24.61 22.85 1.30
CA GLY A 42 -25.00 23.37 -0.02
C GLY A 42 -24.83 22.41 -1.20
N VAL A 43 -24.62 21.11 -0.96
CA VAL A 43 -24.41 20.12 -2.05
C VAL A 43 -25.69 19.49 -2.59
N ALA A 44 -26.82 19.64 -1.90
CA ALA A 44 -28.08 19.00 -2.27
C ALA A 44 -28.50 19.38 -3.71
N GLY A 45 -28.78 18.36 -4.53
CA GLY A 45 -29.18 18.50 -5.93
C GLY A 45 -28.05 18.93 -6.88
N ARG A 46 -26.80 19.04 -6.42
CA ARG A 46 -25.67 19.53 -7.23
C ARG A 46 -24.71 18.41 -7.63
N THR A 47 -23.98 18.64 -8.73
CA THR A 47 -22.79 17.87 -9.08
C THR A 47 -21.62 18.32 -8.21
N VAL A 48 -20.91 17.35 -7.64
CA VAL A 48 -19.76 17.56 -6.75
C VAL A 48 -18.51 16.91 -7.34
N LEU A 49 -17.36 17.56 -7.22
CA LEU A 49 -16.06 17.04 -7.65
C LEU A 49 -15.19 16.69 -6.43
N LEU A 50 -14.67 15.46 -6.38
CA LEU A 50 -13.64 15.02 -5.44
C LEU A 50 -12.28 14.94 -6.16
N THR A 51 -11.25 15.57 -5.60
CA THR A 51 -9.90 15.64 -6.19
C THR A 51 -8.79 15.67 -5.14
N GLY A 52 -7.52 15.60 -5.57
CA GLY A 52 -6.34 15.71 -4.70
C GLY A 52 -5.65 14.38 -4.36
N PRO A 53 -4.55 14.39 -3.59
CA PRO A 53 -3.79 13.20 -3.17
C PRO A 53 -4.39 12.39 -2.01
N GLY A 54 -5.71 12.43 -1.81
CA GLY A 54 -6.37 11.73 -0.69
C GLY A 54 -6.25 10.20 -0.75
N ALA A 55 -6.24 9.54 0.41
CA ALA A 55 -6.34 8.09 0.50
C ALA A 55 -7.74 7.61 0.07
N VAL A 56 -7.85 6.38 -0.45
CA VAL A 56 -9.12 5.84 -0.96
C VAL A 56 -10.25 5.84 0.08
N TRP A 57 -9.93 5.70 1.37
CA TRP A 57 -10.90 5.77 2.46
C TRP A 57 -11.47 7.19 2.65
N MET A 58 -10.67 8.25 2.37
CA MET A 58 -11.11 9.65 2.43
C MET A 58 -12.15 9.91 1.34
N TYR A 59 -11.89 9.39 0.14
CA TYR A 59 -12.83 9.41 -0.98
C TYR A 59 -14.12 8.64 -0.66
N ALA A 60 -14.01 7.44 -0.10
CA ALA A 60 -15.17 6.64 0.31
C ALA A 60 -16.03 7.38 1.35
N HIS A 61 -15.40 7.96 2.38
CA HIS A 61 -16.07 8.77 3.41
C HIS A 61 -16.82 9.94 2.78
N ALA A 62 -16.12 10.78 2.01
CA ALA A 62 -16.72 11.95 1.38
C ALA A 62 -17.88 11.56 0.47
N ALA A 63 -17.74 10.49 -0.31
CA ALA A 63 -18.78 10.03 -1.21
C ALA A 63 -20.05 9.57 -0.48
N ALA A 64 -19.91 8.82 0.62
CA ALA A 64 -21.05 8.43 1.45
C ALA A 64 -21.74 9.64 2.12
N MET A 65 -20.94 10.60 2.61
CA MET A 65 -21.44 11.85 3.21
C MET A 65 -22.17 12.73 2.20
N LEU A 66 -21.64 12.87 0.99
CA LEU A 66 -22.26 13.64 -0.10
C LEU A 66 -23.56 12.99 -0.56
N GLN A 67 -23.59 11.65 -0.63
CA GLN A 67 -24.78 10.90 -0.95
C GLN A 67 -25.88 11.12 0.10
N GLN A 68 -25.55 11.07 1.39
CA GLN A 68 -26.47 11.36 2.47
C GLN A 68 -26.96 12.82 2.45
N ALA A 69 -26.11 13.76 2.05
CA ALA A 69 -26.45 15.17 1.91
C ALA A 69 -27.25 15.49 0.62
N GLY A 70 -27.56 14.49 -0.20
CA GLY A 70 -28.40 14.64 -1.38
C GLY A 70 -27.69 15.20 -2.62
N ALA A 71 -26.36 15.05 -2.73
CA ALA A 71 -25.66 15.39 -3.98
C ALA A 71 -26.24 14.57 -5.16
N ALA A 72 -26.46 15.24 -6.30
CA ALA A 72 -27.02 14.58 -7.48
C ALA A 72 -25.99 13.67 -8.17
N GLU A 73 -24.75 14.12 -8.22
CA GLU A 73 -23.65 13.42 -8.87
C GLU A 73 -22.34 13.68 -8.11
N VAL A 74 -21.47 12.67 -8.04
CA VAL A 74 -20.12 12.79 -7.47
C VAL A 74 -19.13 12.35 -8.54
N LYS A 75 -18.29 13.28 -9.00
CA LYS A 75 -17.21 13.04 -9.95
C LYS A 75 -15.89 12.90 -9.21
N VAL A 76 -15.00 12.07 -9.72
CA VAL A 76 -13.66 11.87 -9.15
C VAL A 76 -12.63 12.26 -10.19
N LYS A 77 -11.73 13.16 -9.82
CA LYS A 77 -10.54 13.50 -10.60
C LYS A 77 -9.31 13.19 -9.76
N THR A 78 -8.59 12.14 -10.10
CA THR A 78 -7.29 11.84 -9.47
C THR A 78 -6.17 12.12 -10.48
N PRO A 79 -4.96 12.48 -10.03
CA PRO A 79 -3.83 12.78 -10.91
C PRO A 79 -3.26 11.56 -11.67
N HIS A 80 -3.91 10.39 -11.62
CA HIS A 80 -3.44 9.20 -12.33
C HIS A 80 -3.85 9.21 -13.80
N ALA A 81 -2.92 8.83 -14.67
CA ALA A 81 -3.20 8.66 -16.10
C ALA A 81 -4.34 7.67 -16.31
N ALA A 82 -5.29 8.03 -17.19
CA ALA A 82 -6.35 7.13 -17.59
C ALA A 82 -5.73 5.83 -18.13
N GLY A 83 -6.19 4.68 -17.64
CA GLY A 83 -5.78 3.41 -18.22
C GLY A 83 -6.33 3.27 -19.63
N SER A 84 -5.66 2.46 -20.45
CA SER A 84 -5.95 2.29 -21.87
C SER A 84 -6.39 0.87 -22.23
N SER A 85 -6.39 -0.04 -21.26
CA SER A 85 -6.61 -1.46 -21.52
C SER A 85 -8.01 -1.92 -21.16
N ASP A 86 -8.66 -2.64 -22.08
CA ASP A 86 -9.99 -3.22 -21.86
C ASP A 86 -9.97 -4.69 -21.44
N ASP A 87 -8.79 -5.31 -21.41
CA ASP A 87 -8.60 -6.69 -20.98
C ASP A 87 -8.72 -6.79 -19.45
N LEU A 88 -9.58 -7.67 -18.94
CA LEU A 88 -9.84 -7.82 -17.51
C LEU A 88 -8.95 -8.87 -16.84
N GLN A 89 -8.09 -9.59 -17.58
CA GLN A 89 -7.27 -10.66 -17.04
C GLN A 89 -6.39 -10.15 -15.88
N GLY A 90 -6.40 -10.88 -14.76
CA GLY A 90 -5.67 -10.50 -13.54
C GLY A 90 -6.34 -9.39 -12.72
N SER A 91 -7.54 -8.95 -13.09
CA SER A 91 -8.40 -8.09 -12.26
C SER A 91 -9.67 -8.83 -11.84
N THR A 92 -10.10 -8.63 -10.60
CA THR A 92 -11.26 -9.31 -10.02
C THR A 92 -12.12 -8.36 -9.18
N SER A 93 -13.40 -8.68 -9.09
CA SER A 93 -14.36 -7.98 -8.24
C SER A 93 -15.30 -9.03 -7.63
N MET A 94 -15.34 -9.10 -6.31
CA MET A 94 -16.08 -10.11 -5.56
C MET A 94 -16.92 -9.45 -4.49
N LEU A 95 -18.16 -9.88 -4.35
CA LEU A 95 -19.03 -9.53 -3.24
C LEU A 95 -19.32 -10.80 -2.44
N ILE A 96 -18.89 -10.82 -1.19
CA ILE A 96 -19.08 -11.95 -0.28
C ILE A 96 -20.09 -11.51 0.78
N LEU A 97 -21.24 -12.16 0.80
CA LEU A 97 -22.22 -12.01 1.88
C LEU A 97 -21.84 -12.94 3.02
N ALA A 98 -21.84 -12.40 4.23
CA ALA A 98 -21.66 -13.19 5.43
C ALA A 98 -22.42 -12.57 6.60
N GLY A 99 -22.97 -13.43 7.45
CA GLY A 99 -23.81 -13.05 8.58
C GLY A 99 -24.95 -14.04 8.80
N GLU A 100 -25.35 -14.20 10.05
CA GLU A 100 -26.54 -14.96 10.44
C GLU A 100 -27.75 -14.03 10.61
N HIS A 101 -28.95 -14.60 10.49
CA HIS A 101 -30.27 -13.99 10.72
C HIS A 101 -30.28 -12.50 11.16
N GLY A 102 -30.46 -11.59 10.19
CA GLY A 102 -30.75 -10.17 10.45
C GLY A 102 -29.55 -9.22 10.51
N GLN A 103 -28.31 -9.72 10.58
CA GLN A 103 -27.09 -8.92 10.41
C GLN A 103 -26.37 -9.31 9.12
N SER A 104 -26.84 -8.78 7.98
CA SER A 104 -26.20 -9.00 6.68
C SER A 104 -24.98 -8.09 6.54
N GLY A 105 -23.79 -8.64 6.79
CA GLY A 105 -22.53 -8.04 6.39
C GLY A 105 -22.20 -8.37 4.94
N ALA A 106 -21.52 -7.45 4.25
CA ALA A 106 -21.00 -7.69 2.91
C ALA A 106 -19.55 -7.22 2.80
N LEU A 107 -18.68 -8.06 2.26
CA LEU A 107 -17.34 -7.71 1.85
C LEU A 107 -17.31 -7.51 0.33
N LEU A 108 -17.04 -6.28 -0.11
CA LEU A 108 -16.67 -6.00 -1.49
C LEU A 108 -15.15 -5.95 -1.60
N ARG A 109 -14.56 -6.94 -2.28
CA ARG A 109 -13.13 -7.01 -2.57
C ARG A 109 -12.89 -6.75 -4.06
N VAL A 110 -12.13 -5.71 -4.38
CA VAL A 110 -11.76 -5.38 -5.76
C VAL A 110 -10.25 -5.39 -5.89
N GLN A 111 -9.75 -6.16 -6.85
CA GLN A 111 -8.33 -6.22 -7.20
C GLN A 111 -8.16 -5.80 -8.65
N LEU A 112 -7.56 -4.63 -8.87
CA LEU A 112 -7.15 -4.15 -10.18
C LEU A 112 -5.69 -4.52 -10.42
N ARG A 113 -5.38 -5.03 -11.61
CA ARG A 113 -3.99 -5.26 -12.04
C ARG A 113 -3.22 -3.95 -12.15
N VAL A 114 -1.89 -4.06 -12.14
CA VAL A 114 -0.98 -2.91 -12.04
C VAL A 114 -0.63 -2.35 -13.41
N PRO A 115 0.06 -3.09 -14.30
CA PRO A 115 0.05 -2.76 -15.72
C PRO A 115 -0.41 -3.93 -16.62
N PRO A 116 -0.98 -3.64 -17.79
CA PRO A 116 -1.45 -2.32 -18.20
C PRO A 116 -2.73 -1.92 -17.43
N THR A 117 -2.79 -0.67 -16.98
CA THR A 117 -3.94 -0.13 -16.23
C THR A 117 -5.22 -0.22 -17.05
N LEU A 118 -6.32 -0.62 -16.39
CA LEU A 118 -7.62 -0.72 -17.03
C LEU A 118 -8.19 0.64 -17.43
N SER A 119 -8.86 0.70 -18.58
CA SER A 119 -9.68 1.83 -18.98
C SER A 119 -10.84 2.03 -17.99
N GLN A 120 -11.38 3.25 -17.95
CA GLN A 120 -12.55 3.54 -17.10
C GLN A 120 -13.74 2.64 -17.46
N ALA A 121 -14.03 2.45 -18.74
CA ALA A 121 -15.10 1.58 -19.21
C ALA A 121 -14.88 0.12 -18.76
N ALA A 122 -13.65 -0.36 -18.78
CA ALA A 122 -13.31 -1.70 -18.31
C ALA A 122 -13.50 -1.85 -16.79
N VAL A 123 -13.08 -0.85 -16.01
CA VAL A 123 -13.33 -0.80 -14.56
C VAL A 123 -14.84 -0.80 -14.27
N GLU A 124 -15.62 0.02 -14.98
CA GLU A 124 -17.07 0.09 -14.84
C GLU A 124 -17.73 -1.28 -15.14
N ARG A 125 -17.38 -1.93 -16.24
CA ARG A 125 -17.88 -3.28 -16.56
C ARG A 125 -17.53 -4.30 -15.47
N LEU A 126 -16.34 -4.20 -14.88
CA LEU A 126 -15.89 -5.11 -13.82
C LEU A 126 -16.69 -4.93 -12.53
N ILE A 127 -16.98 -3.69 -12.11
CA ILE A 127 -17.61 -3.41 -10.81
C ILE A 127 -19.14 -3.33 -10.88
N SER A 128 -19.73 -2.97 -12.01
CA SER A 128 -21.17 -2.74 -12.15
C SER A 128 -22.04 -3.91 -11.68
N PRO A 129 -21.72 -5.19 -12.00
CA PRO A 129 -22.49 -6.32 -11.48
C PRO A 129 -22.49 -6.38 -9.95
N ARG A 130 -21.38 -6.03 -9.30
CA ARG A 130 -21.29 -6.03 -7.83
C ARG A 130 -22.02 -4.84 -7.21
N MET A 131 -22.04 -3.68 -7.89
CA MET A 131 -22.84 -2.54 -7.43
C MET A 131 -24.34 -2.86 -7.47
N GLU A 132 -24.80 -3.50 -8.55
CA GLU A 132 -26.20 -3.90 -8.64
C GLU A 132 -26.58 -4.95 -7.60
N GLU A 133 -25.69 -5.93 -7.40
CA GLU A 133 -25.86 -6.93 -6.35
C GLU A 133 -25.92 -6.28 -4.95
N LEU A 134 -25.04 -5.31 -4.66
CA LEU A 134 -25.05 -4.57 -3.40
C LEU A 134 -26.37 -3.83 -3.15
N ARG A 135 -26.96 -3.21 -4.20
CA ARG A 135 -28.28 -2.55 -4.14
C ARG A 135 -29.41 -3.51 -3.82
N ARG A 136 -29.38 -4.70 -4.43
CA ARG A 136 -30.38 -5.73 -4.22
C ARG A 136 -30.32 -6.29 -2.80
N LEU A 137 -29.11 -6.52 -2.30
CA LEU A 137 -28.89 -7.21 -1.01
C LEU A 137 -29.09 -6.31 0.20
N ARG A 138 -28.85 -5.01 0.07
CA ARG A 138 -29.02 -4.01 1.14
C ARG A 138 -28.37 -4.45 2.46
N PRO A 139 -27.08 -4.78 2.46
CA PRO A 139 -26.40 -5.19 3.68
C PRO A 139 -26.39 -4.06 4.71
N THR A 140 -26.55 -4.43 5.97
CA THR A 140 -26.44 -3.50 7.11
C THR A 140 -25.03 -2.95 7.29
N GLN A 141 -24.01 -3.73 6.94
CA GLN A 141 -22.61 -3.34 7.03
C GLN A 141 -21.87 -3.69 5.74
N VAL A 142 -21.06 -2.77 5.22
CA VAL A 142 -20.26 -2.98 4.01
C VAL A 142 -18.79 -2.76 4.32
N VAL A 143 -17.95 -3.73 3.98
CA VAL A 143 -16.49 -3.62 4.05
C VAL A 143 -15.94 -3.51 2.63
N LEU A 144 -15.19 -2.46 2.36
CA LEU A 144 -14.48 -2.22 1.11
C LEU A 144 -13.01 -2.60 1.28
N SER A 145 -12.51 -3.50 0.45
CA SER A 145 -11.12 -3.97 0.51
C SER A 145 -10.52 -4.21 -0.87
N GLY A 146 -9.19 -4.33 -0.90
CA GLY A 146 -8.40 -4.66 -2.08
C GLY A 146 -7.77 -3.45 -2.76
N ARG A 147 -7.07 -3.73 -3.87
CA ARG A 147 -6.33 -2.75 -4.66
C ARG A 147 -7.22 -2.17 -5.76
N ALA A 148 -7.88 -1.05 -5.48
CA ALA A 148 -8.69 -0.35 -6.48
C ALA A 148 -8.46 1.17 -6.46
N SER A 149 -8.93 1.84 -7.51
CA SER A 149 -8.84 3.30 -7.63
C SER A 149 -9.82 4.00 -6.69
N ALA A 150 -9.57 5.28 -6.42
CA ALA A 150 -10.50 6.12 -5.65
C ALA A 150 -11.92 6.11 -6.24
N HIS A 151 -12.05 6.09 -7.57
CA HIS A 151 -13.34 5.99 -8.26
C HIS A 151 -14.14 4.75 -7.83
N VAL A 152 -13.51 3.58 -7.76
CA VAL A 152 -14.17 2.35 -7.32
C VAL A 152 -14.67 2.47 -5.88
N TYR A 153 -13.84 3.03 -4.98
CA TYR A 153 -14.21 3.23 -3.58
C TYR A 153 -15.35 4.27 -3.42
N VAL A 154 -15.36 5.33 -4.24
CA VAL A 154 -16.47 6.30 -4.29
C VAL A 154 -17.76 5.63 -4.72
N GLU A 155 -17.75 4.90 -5.83
CA GLU A 155 -18.95 4.24 -6.36
C GLU A 155 -19.51 3.19 -5.40
N ALA A 156 -18.62 2.39 -4.79
CA ALA A 156 -19.01 1.40 -3.79
C ALA A 156 -19.62 2.04 -2.53
N ALA A 157 -18.98 3.09 -1.98
CA ALA A 157 -19.46 3.77 -0.79
C ALA A 157 -20.80 4.48 -1.01
N ARG A 158 -20.98 5.14 -2.16
CA ARG A 158 -22.27 5.73 -2.54
C ARG A 158 -23.34 4.67 -2.66
N THR A 159 -23.04 3.59 -3.38
CA THR A 159 -23.98 2.49 -3.58
C THR A 159 -24.39 1.88 -2.25
N ALA A 160 -23.45 1.62 -1.34
CA ALA A 160 -23.74 1.14 0.01
C ALA A 160 -24.66 2.09 0.80
N ALA A 161 -24.34 3.40 0.80
CA ALA A 161 -25.12 4.41 1.50
C ALA A 161 -26.56 4.52 0.96
N VAL A 162 -26.74 4.56 -0.38
CA VAL A 162 -28.08 4.57 -1.01
C VAL A 162 -28.87 3.29 -0.69
N SER A 163 -28.18 2.16 -0.60
CA SER A 163 -28.80 0.86 -0.32
C SER A 163 -29.27 0.71 1.12
N GLY A 164 -28.98 1.69 1.98
CA GLY A 164 -29.40 1.70 3.37
C GLY A 164 -28.46 0.99 4.33
N ALA A 165 -27.19 0.83 3.96
CA ALA A 165 -26.16 0.39 4.92
C ALA A 165 -26.19 1.29 6.17
N GLN A 166 -25.87 0.73 7.33
CA GLN A 166 -25.71 1.46 8.59
C GLN A 166 -24.26 1.83 8.85
N SER A 167 -23.32 1.01 8.37
CA SER A 167 -21.88 1.31 8.43
C SER A 167 -21.16 0.89 7.15
N ILE A 168 -20.15 1.68 6.77
CA ILE A 168 -19.22 1.39 5.69
C ILE A 168 -17.81 1.46 6.28
N LEU A 169 -17.03 0.42 6.03
CA LEU A 169 -15.65 0.28 6.49
C LEU A 169 -14.71 0.14 5.30
N CYS A 170 -13.51 0.67 5.42
CA CYS A 170 -12.41 0.37 4.52
C CYS A 170 -11.39 -0.50 5.24
N TRP A 171 -10.97 -1.59 4.61
CA TRP A 171 -9.92 -2.46 5.13
C TRP A 171 -8.69 -2.41 4.23
N SER A 172 -7.60 -1.87 4.75
CA SER A 172 -6.32 -1.80 4.06
C SER A 172 -5.18 -2.17 5.01
N ALA A 173 -4.05 -2.61 4.45
CA ALA A 173 -2.82 -2.76 5.25
C ALA A 173 -2.24 -1.41 5.70
N ARG A 174 -2.75 -0.29 5.17
CA ARG A 174 -2.27 1.05 5.57
C ARG A 174 -2.92 1.56 6.84
N ASP A 175 -4.19 1.25 7.04
CA ASP A 175 -5.03 1.89 8.04
C ASP A 175 -5.78 0.87 8.92
N GLY A 176 -5.75 -0.41 8.55
CA GLY A 176 -6.51 -1.47 9.20
C GLY A 176 -7.98 -1.43 8.77
N LEU A 177 -8.85 -2.03 9.59
CA LEU A 177 -10.30 -1.99 9.39
C LEU A 177 -10.85 -0.71 10.02
N THR A 178 -11.12 0.29 9.18
CA THR A 178 -11.51 1.65 9.59
C THR A 178 -12.97 1.92 9.24
N VAL A 179 -13.74 2.47 10.17
CA VAL A 179 -15.10 2.96 9.89
C VAL A 179 -15.02 4.29 9.16
N VAL A 180 -15.41 4.30 7.89
CA VAL A 180 -15.39 5.51 7.05
C VAL A 180 -16.75 6.18 6.96
N TRP A 181 -17.82 5.48 7.28
CA TRP A 181 -19.14 6.07 7.39
C TRP A 181 -19.96 5.24 8.37
N ASP A 182 -20.70 5.95 9.23
CA ASP A 182 -21.59 5.39 10.23
C ASP A 182 -22.82 6.29 10.28
N ARG A 183 -24.02 5.69 10.26
CA ARG A 183 -25.29 6.43 10.23
C ARG A 183 -25.43 7.34 11.44
N ASP A 184 -24.97 6.87 12.60
CA ASP A 184 -25.05 7.59 13.88
C ASP A 184 -23.82 8.48 14.12
N ARG A 185 -22.83 8.42 13.22
CA ARG A 185 -21.57 9.18 13.25
C ARG A 185 -20.74 8.98 14.52
N SER A 186 -20.98 7.90 15.25
CA SER A 186 -20.38 7.65 16.55
C SER A 186 -19.01 6.99 16.46
N GLN A 187 -18.77 6.24 15.38
CA GLN A 187 -17.54 5.45 15.19
C GLN A 187 -16.68 5.91 14.02
N ILE A 188 -17.05 7.00 13.34
CA ILE A 188 -16.32 7.47 12.14
C ILE A 188 -14.86 7.76 12.50
N GLY A 189 -13.94 7.27 11.67
CA GLY A 189 -12.50 7.45 11.86
C GLY A 189 -11.86 6.49 12.88
N THR A 190 -12.66 5.64 13.54
CA THR A 190 -12.13 4.63 14.46
C THR A 190 -11.70 3.36 13.72
N ARG A 191 -10.64 2.73 14.21
CA ARG A 191 -10.25 1.38 13.83
C ARG A 191 -11.04 0.40 14.70
N VAL A 192 -11.65 -0.61 14.08
CA VAL A 192 -12.45 -1.62 14.78
C VAL A 192 -11.84 -3.01 14.62
N ALA A 193 -12.11 -3.88 15.59
CA ALA A 193 -11.74 -5.28 15.47
C ALA A 193 -12.52 -5.95 14.34
N ARG A 194 -11.89 -6.95 13.70
CA ARG A 194 -12.52 -7.74 12.63
C ARG A 194 -13.73 -8.52 13.18
N PRO A 195 -14.96 -8.27 12.70
CA PRO A 195 -16.12 -9.02 13.17
C PRO A 195 -16.08 -10.49 12.71
N PRO A 196 -16.77 -11.41 13.42
CA PRO A 196 -16.71 -12.85 13.11
C PRO A 196 -17.10 -13.20 11.67
N TRP A 197 -18.15 -12.57 11.13
CA TRP A 197 -18.58 -12.79 9.74
C TRP A 197 -17.48 -12.41 8.73
N LEU A 198 -16.73 -11.34 9.01
CA LEU A 198 -15.64 -10.87 8.15
C LEU A 198 -14.42 -11.78 8.27
N ALA A 199 -14.17 -12.33 9.45
CA ALA A 199 -13.15 -13.36 9.64
C ALA A 199 -13.45 -14.65 8.88
N GLN A 200 -14.73 -14.99 8.68
CA GLN A 200 -15.14 -16.11 7.84
C GLN A 200 -15.02 -15.76 6.34
N ALA A 201 -15.46 -14.57 5.94
CA ALA A 201 -15.42 -14.11 4.55
C ALA A 201 -13.99 -13.89 4.03
N MET A 202 -13.09 -13.43 4.91
CA MET A 202 -11.67 -13.24 4.62
C MET A 202 -10.84 -13.74 5.81
N PRO A 203 -10.54 -15.05 5.85
CA PRO A 203 -9.72 -15.64 6.90
C PRO A 203 -8.32 -15.03 6.91
N ARG A 204 -7.68 -15.04 8.09
CA ARG A 204 -6.28 -14.62 8.18
C ARG A 204 -5.40 -15.60 7.37
N PRO A 205 -4.32 -15.12 6.74
CA PRO A 205 -3.29 -15.99 6.19
C PRO A 205 -2.83 -17.00 7.25
N LEU A 206 -2.67 -18.28 6.86
CA LEU A 206 -2.16 -19.33 7.76
C LEU A 206 -0.73 -19.00 8.22
N SER A 207 0.05 -18.39 7.34
CA SER A 207 1.36 -17.84 7.63
C SER A 207 1.54 -16.55 6.86
N SER A 208 1.86 -15.47 7.57
CA SER A 208 2.31 -14.22 6.95
C SER A 208 3.82 -14.06 7.10
N ARG A 209 4.48 -13.57 6.04
CA ARG A 209 5.92 -13.29 6.00
C ARG A 209 6.21 -11.89 5.51
N ILE A 210 7.07 -11.18 6.21
CA ILE A 210 7.59 -9.88 5.79
C ILE A 210 9.02 -10.05 5.32
N ILE A 211 9.25 -9.81 4.04
CA ILE A 211 10.56 -9.83 3.39
C ILE A 211 11.00 -8.38 3.21
N GLY A 212 12.03 -7.96 3.95
CA GLY A 212 12.62 -6.63 3.83
C GLY A 212 13.80 -6.63 2.87
N VAL A 213 13.87 -5.65 1.99
CA VAL A 213 15.04 -5.42 1.14
C VAL A 213 15.78 -4.20 1.67
N ILE A 214 17.05 -4.40 2.06
CA ILE A 214 17.92 -3.40 2.66
C ILE A 214 19.15 -3.15 1.79
N GLY A 215 19.94 -2.16 2.16
CA GLY A 215 21.12 -1.75 1.43
C GLY A 215 21.24 -0.24 1.34
N ASP A 216 22.43 0.22 0.98
CA ASP A 216 22.73 1.65 0.86
C ASP A 216 21.87 2.31 -0.24
N PRO A 217 21.81 3.65 -0.32
CA PRO A 217 21.07 4.36 -1.37
C PRO A 217 21.50 3.95 -2.79
N ASN A 218 20.55 3.96 -3.74
CA ASN A 218 20.80 3.71 -5.18
C ASN A 218 21.33 2.32 -5.55
N ARG A 219 21.10 1.29 -4.73
CA ARG A 219 21.50 -0.11 -5.01
C ARG A 219 20.47 -0.97 -5.76
N GLY A 220 19.37 -0.38 -6.21
CA GLY A 220 18.30 -1.12 -6.93
C GLY A 220 17.24 -1.77 -6.03
N LYS A 221 17.20 -1.47 -4.73
CA LYS A 221 16.20 -2.00 -3.76
C LYS A 221 14.77 -1.95 -4.26
N SER A 222 14.27 -0.76 -4.58
CA SER A 222 12.90 -0.56 -5.06
C SER A 222 12.57 -1.32 -6.35
N VAL A 223 13.56 -1.50 -7.23
CA VAL A 223 13.41 -2.30 -8.45
C VAL A 223 13.30 -3.77 -8.07
N PHE A 224 14.21 -4.29 -7.25
CA PHE A 224 14.19 -5.68 -6.80
C PHE A 224 12.92 -6.02 -5.97
N CYS A 225 12.44 -5.12 -5.10
CA CYS A 225 11.15 -5.27 -4.43
C CYS A 225 9.99 -5.42 -5.42
N SER A 226 10.03 -4.68 -6.53
CA SER A 226 9.03 -4.80 -7.59
C SER A 226 9.16 -6.12 -8.35
N VAL A 227 10.38 -6.64 -8.50
CA VAL A 227 10.62 -7.97 -9.08
C VAL A 227 10.05 -9.06 -8.18
N LEU A 228 10.29 -9.00 -6.87
CA LEU A 228 9.72 -9.92 -5.89
C LEU A 228 8.17 -9.85 -5.91
N ASP A 229 7.60 -8.64 -6.03
CA ASP A 229 6.14 -8.44 -6.08
C ASP A 229 5.53 -9.01 -7.36
N CYS A 230 6.19 -8.90 -8.51
CA CYS A 230 5.76 -9.58 -9.73
C CYS A 230 5.93 -11.09 -9.63
N TYR A 231 7.05 -11.55 -9.06
CA TYR A 231 7.34 -12.98 -8.92
C TYR A 231 6.31 -13.67 -8.01
N GLN A 232 5.95 -13.10 -6.86
CA GLN A 232 4.94 -13.69 -5.97
C GLN A 232 3.56 -13.81 -6.63
N GLN A 233 3.16 -12.83 -7.45
CA GLN A 233 1.92 -12.89 -8.22
C GLN A 233 1.93 -14.07 -9.21
N THR A 234 3.08 -14.38 -9.82
CA THR A 234 3.22 -15.55 -10.71
C THR A 234 3.11 -16.89 -9.97
N LYS A 235 3.27 -16.89 -8.64
CA LYS A 235 3.09 -18.05 -7.77
C LYS A 235 1.67 -18.15 -7.21
N GLY A 236 0.80 -17.18 -7.50
CA GLY A 236 -0.56 -17.13 -6.95
C GLY A 236 -0.59 -16.90 -5.44
N VAL A 237 0.48 -16.36 -4.86
CA VAL A 237 0.58 -16.02 -3.43
C VAL A 237 -0.05 -14.65 -3.22
N GLU A 238 -0.90 -14.53 -2.19
CA GLU A 238 -1.48 -13.23 -1.84
C GLU A 238 -0.43 -12.37 -1.14
N GLY A 239 -0.07 -11.24 -1.76
CA GLY A 239 0.87 -10.34 -1.12
C GLY A 239 0.88 -8.92 -1.64
N TRP A 240 1.69 -8.11 -0.97
CA TRP A 240 1.75 -6.68 -1.21
C TRP A 240 3.14 -6.11 -1.01
N LYS A 241 3.55 -5.23 -1.93
CA LYS A 241 4.75 -4.40 -1.77
C LYS A 241 4.43 -3.12 -1.03
N LEU A 242 5.07 -2.90 0.10
CA LEU A 242 5.02 -1.65 0.86
C LEU A 242 6.34 -0.87 0.69
N ASP A 243 6.21 0.38 0.29
CA ASP A 243 7.32 1.34 0.32
C ASP A 243 7.45 1.87 1.75
N CYS A 244 8.54 1.51 2.42
CA CYS A 244 8.82 1.88 3.81
C CYS A 244 9.78 3.08 3.89
N ASP A 245 10.19 3.66 2.78
CA ASP A 245 10.94 4.93 2.76
C ASP A 245 9.96 6.10 2.83
N GLY A 246 9.45 6.33 4.04
CA GLY A 246 8.59 7.46 4.33
C GLY A 246 9.27 8.82 4.10
N GLN A 247 10.59 8.94 4.07
CA GLN A 247 11.25 10.22 3.78
C GLN A 247 11.26 10.52 2.28
N SER A 248 11.53 9.52 1.46
CA SER A 248 11.74 9.68 0.02
C SER A 248 11.18 8.49 -0.78
N PRO A 249 9.86 8.26 -0.74
CA PRO A 249 9.25 7.12 -1.40
C PRO A 249 9.50 7.16 -2.91
N THR A 250 9.38 6.01 -3.55
CA THR A 250 9.49 5.83 -5.00
C THR A 250 8.11 5.54 -5.58
N PRO A 251 7.22 6.56 -5.67
CA PRO A 251 5.86 6.35 -6.11
C PRO A 251 5.78 6.03 -7.60
N GLY A 252 4.72 5.32 -8.00
CA GLY A 252 4.51 4.92 -9.40
C GLY A 252 4.50 6.10 -10.39
N TRP A 253 3.93 7.26 -10.00
CA TRP A 253 3.94 8.46 -10.84
C TRP A 253 5.35 8.94 -11.14
N TYR A 254 6.29 8.81 -10.19
CA TYR A 254 7.67 9.23 -10.39
C TYR A 254 8.33 8.35 -11.43
N LEU A 255 8.12 7.03 -11.37
CA LEU A 255 8.64 6.08 -12.36
C LEU A 255 8.05 6.35 -13.75
N SER A 256 6.75 6.62 -13.84
CA SER A 256 6.08 6.96 -15.11
C SER A 256 6.61 8.27 -15.71
N LEU A 257 6.69 9.33 -14.90
CA LEU A 257 7.17 10.64 -15.35
C LEU A 257 8.66 10.62 -15.69
N LEU A 258 9.45 9.80 -15.01
CA LEU A 258 10.87 9.64 -15.30
C LEU A 258 11.13 9.09 -16.71
N ALA A 259 10.20 8.30 -17.27
CA ALA A 259 10.32 7.78 -18.62
C ALA A 259 10.08 8.84 -19.70
N THR A 260 9.26 9.85 -19.42
CA THR A 260 8.85 10.89 -20.39
C THR A 260 9.55 12.23 -20.17
N SER A 261 9.71 12.64 -18.92
CA SER A 261 10.25 13.93 -18.49
C SER A 261 11.20 13.76 -17.28
N PRO A 262 12.45 13.27 -17.47
CA PRO A 262 13.33 12.91 -16.36
C PRO A 262 13.67 14.08 -15.40
N GLN A 263 13.80 15.30 -15.93
CA GLN A 263 14.11 16.48 -15.14
C GLN A 263 12.92 16.88 -14.26
N GLU A 264 11.74 16.99 -14.86
CA GLU A 264 10.47 17.28 -14.17
C GLU A 264 10.22 16.25 -13.06
N ALA A 265 10.42 14.96 -13.36
CA ALA A 265 10.29 13.90 -12.37
C ALA A 265 11.21 14.08 -11.16
N ARG A 266 12.46 14.53 -11.37
CA ARG A 266 13.42 14.78 -10.28
C ARG A 266 13.02 15.99 -9.45
N GLU A 267 12.54 17.06 -10.09
CA GLU A 267 12.07 18.28 -9.42
C GLU A 267 10.85 17.98 -8.54
N HIS A 268 9.82 17.32 -9.09
CA HIS A 268 8.64 16.88 -8.33
C HIS A 268 9.02 15.91 -7.21
N ARG A 269 9.97 14.98 -7.44
CA ARG A 269 10.41 14.07 -6.37
C ARG A 269 11.09 14.82 -5.24
N GLN A 270 11.86 15.85 -5.55
CA GLN A 270 12.57 16.62 -4.52
C GLN A 270 11.60 17.43 -3.65
N SER A 271 10.58 18.06 -4.24
CA SER A 271 9.52 18.74 -3.48
C SER A 271 8.65 17.76 -2.68
N TYR A 272 8.59 16.50 -3.10
CA TYR A 272 7.87 15.46 -2.39
C TYR A 272 8.60 14.93 -1.16
N LYS A 273 9.91 15.19 -0.96
CA LYS A 273 10.67 14.70 0.21
C LYS A 273 10.28 15.45 1.48
N VAL A 274 10.13 14.72 2.58
CA VAL A 274 9.83 15.28 3.90
C VAL A 274 10.82 14.74 4.93
N PRO A 275 11.10 15.46 6.03
CA PRO A 275 11.89 14.92 7.13
C PRO A 275 11.28 13.63 7.69
N TRP A 276 12.13 12.72 8.16
CA TRP A 276 11.69 11.52 8.87
C TRP A 276 11.18 11.92 10.27
N THR A 277 10.02 11.41 10.68
CA THR A 277 9.42 11.68 11.99
C THR A 277 9.17 10.37 12.76
N PRO A 278 9.17 10.38 14.10
CA PRO A 278 8.80 9.21 14.90
C PRO A 278 7.40 8.67 14.58
N GLU A 279 6.45 9.55 14.29
CA GLU A 279 5.06 9.20 13.95
C GLU A 279 5.01 8.45 12.61
N MET A 280 5.80 8.87 11.64
CA MET A 280 5.93 8.19 10.35
C MET A 280 6.48 6.78 10.51
N GLU A 281 7.51 6.62 11.35
CA GLU A 281 8.11 5.32 11.65
C GLU A 281 7.14 4.36 12.35
N GLN A 282 6.49 4.83 13.42
CA GLN A 282 5.46 4.07 14.12
C GLN A 282 4.38 3.63 13.13
N ARG A 283 3.93 4.55 12.27
CA ARG A 283 2.90 4.22 11.29
C ARG A 283 3.36 3.17 10.29
N ILE A 284 4.58 3.25 9.77
CA ILE A 284 5.09 2.23 8.83
C ILE A 284 5.22 0.87 9.53
N ALA A 285 5.68 0.81 10.78
CA ALA A 285 5.71 -0.42 11.56
C ALA A 285 4.30 -1.00 11.78
N GLU A 286 3.33 -0.16 12.14
CA GLU A 286 1.92 -0.58 12.24
C GLU A 286 1.37 -1.10 10.90
N GLN A 287 1.75 -0.49 9.76
CA GLN A 287 1.31 -0.96 8.44
C GLN A 287 1.86 -2.34 8.09
N LEU A 288 3.11 -2.62 8.47
CA LEU A 288 3.71 -3.93 8.32
C LEU A 288 2.96 -4.97 9.18
N ASP A 289 2.69 -4.66 10.46
CA ASP A 289 1.95 -5.55 11.36
C ASP A 289 0.50 -5.79 10.87
N LEU A 290 -0.23 -4.74 10.52
CA LEU A 290 -1.58 -4.82 9.95
C LEU A 290 -1.62 -5.63 8.64
N GLY A 291 -0.61 -5.46 7.78
CA GLY A 291 -0.54 -6.21 6.54
C GLY A 291 -0.45 -7.72 6.75
N ARG A 292 0.03 -8.19 7.92
CA ARG A 292 0.05 -9.62 8.25
C ARG A 292 -1.34 -10.23 8.35
N GLU A 293 -2.35 -9.43 8.64
CA GLU A 293 -3.74 -9.88 8.68
C GLU A 293 -4.34 -10.12 7.30
N LEU A 294 -3.74 -9.52 6.26
CA LEU A 294 -4.30 -9.42 4.92
C LEU A 294 -3.50 -10.21 3.87
N PHE A 295 -2.21 -10.46 4.12
CA PHE A 295 -1.30 -10.94 3.11
C PHE A 295 -0.43 -12.09 3.62
N GLU A 296 -0.27 -13.12 2.80
CA GLU A 296 0.68 -14.21 3.04
C GLU A 296 2.12 -13.69 2.94
N VAL A 297 2.37 -12.76 2.01
CA VAL A 297 3.69 -12.15 1.84
C VAL A 297 3.60 -10.63 1.74
N LEU A 298 4.41 -9.94 2.55
CA LEU A 298 4.67 -8.52 2.45
C LEU A 298 6.11 -8.31 2.00
N ILE A 299 6.31 -7.46 1.01
CA ILE A 299 7.64 -7.07 0.53
C ILE A 299 7.87 -5.62 0.97
N ALA A 300 8.77 -5.43 1.92
CA ALA A 300 9.10 -4.13 2.49
C ALA A 300 10.33 -3.54 1.80
N ASP A 301 10.15 -2.44 1.07
CA ASP A 301 11.25 -1.64 0.52
C ASP A 301 11.77 -0.72 1.62
N LEU A 302 12.83 -1.15 2.32
CA LEU A 302 13.29 -0.49 3.54
C LEU A 302 14.20 0.71 3.24
N PRO A 303 14.17 1.75 4.10
CA PRO A 303 15.03 2.93 3.93
C PRO A 303 16.51 2.56 4.10
N GLY A 304 17.38 3.29 3.39
CA GLY A 304 18.83 3.04 3.43
C GLY A 304 19.55 3.55 4.68
N GLY A 305 18.85 4.16 5.64
CA GLY A 305 19.47 4.78 6.82
C GLY A 305 19.66 6.30 6.71
N ASN A 306 20.47 6.87 7.59
CA ASN A 306 20.93 8.26 7.57
C ASN A 306 22.38 8.31 7.06
N HIS A 307 22.54 8.70 5.80
CA HIS A 307 23.84 8.85 5.13
C HIS A 307 24.39 10.28 5.19
N ALA A 308 23.74 11.18 5.92
CA ALA A 308 24.22 12.54 6.14
C ALA A 308 25.25 12.64 7.28
N VAL A 309 25.48 11.54 8.02
CA VAL A 309 26.43 11.45 9.13
C VAL A 309 27.59 10.51 8.78
N THR A 310 28.73 10.63 9.49
CA THR A 310 29.93 9.79 9.28
C THR A 310 30.37 9.14 10.59
N PRO A 311 30.42 7.79 10.68
CA PRO A 311 29.99 6.84 9.65
C PRO A 311 28.46 6.90 9.41
N PRO A 312 27.96 6.48 8.22
CA PRO A 312 26.53 6.38 7.96
C PRO A 312 25.83 5.49 8.97
N GLN A 313 24.70 5.94 9.50
CA GLN A 313 23.83 5.14 10.36
C GLN A 313 22.84 4.38 9.48
N ARG A 314 22.91 3.05 9.44
CA ARG A 314 22.05 2.25 8.56
C ARG A 314 20.71 1.95 9.22
N ILE A 315 20.72 1.80 10.55
CA ILE A 315 19.53 1.75 11.39
C ILE A 315 19.63 2.90 12.42
N PRO A 316 19.26 4.14 12.04
CA PRO A 316 19.16 5.25 12.98
C PRO A 316 18.25 4.93 14.17
N PRO A 317 18.48 5.53 15.35
CA PRO A 317 17.63 5.32 16.53
C PRO A 317 16.14 5.53 16.25
N GLY A 318 15.30 4.64 16.78
CA GLY A 318 13.88 4.52 16.48
C GLY A 318 13.62 3.45 15.41
N ARG A 319 14.36 3.51 14.29
CA ARG A 319 14.07 2.69 13.11
C ARG A 319 14.17 1.19 13.37
N GLU A 320 14.79 0.74 14.47
CA GLU A 320 14.72 -0.65 14.91
C GLU A 320 13.28 -1.21 14.95
N ARG A 321 12.26 -0.38 15.23
CA ARG A 321 10.84 -0.81 15.30
C ARG A 321 10.35 -1.37 13.96
N LEU A 322 10.67 -0.70 12.86
CA LEU A 322 10.23 -1.14 11.53
C LEU A 322 10.99 -2.40 11.07
N PHE A 323 12.28 -2.51 11.42
CA PHE A 323 13.09 -3.69 11.10
C PHE A 323 12.67 -4.90 11.95
N ALA A 324 12.24 -4.68 13.20
CA ALA A 324 11.73 -5.73 14.08
C ALA A 324 10.43 -6.39 13.58
N GLU A 325 9.72 -5.75 12.65
CA GLU A 325 8.56 -6.36 11.97
C GLU A 325 8.96 -7.25 10.79
N VAL A 326 10.22 -7.24 10.34
CA VAL A 326 10.69 -8.05 9.21
C VAL A 326 11.09 -9.46 9.65
N ASP A 327 10.69 -10.47 8.86
CA ASP A 327 11.01 -11.87 9.13
C ASP A 327 12.30 -12.31 8.42
N ALA A 328 12.53 -11.81 7.20
CA ALA A 328 13.71 -12.10 6.39
C ALA A 328 14.23 -10.84 5.70
N LEU A 329 15.54 -10.61 5.78
CA LEU A 329 16.23 -9.48 5.16
C LEU A 329 17.05 -9.95 3.95
N VAL A 330 16.92 -9.23 2.84
CA VAL A 330 17.76 -9.33 1.66
C VAL A 330 18.58 -8.06 1.54
N LEU A 331 19.90 -8.16 1.71
CA LEU A 331 20.82 -7.05 1.52
C LEU A 331 21.24 -6.95 0.05
N LEU A 332 21.00 -5.79 -0.56
CA LEU A 332 21.53 -5.43 -1.88
C LEU A 332 22.72 -4.48 -1.75
N GLU A 333 23.83 -4.88 -2.36
CA GLU A 333 25.08 -4.11 -2.38
C GLU A 333 25.49 -3.75 -3.81
N ASP A 334 26.51 -2.92 -3.97
CA ASP A 334 27.22 -2.78 -5.25
C ASP A 334 28.55 -3.52 -5.24
N GLU A 335 29.08 -3.76 -6.44
CA GLU A 335 30.40 -4.37 -6.61
C GLU A 335 31.55 -3.42 -6.21
N ARG A 336 31.31 -2.10 -6.23
CA ARG A 336 32.34 -1.07 -6.06
C ARG A 336 32.65 -0.72 -4.61
N GLY A 337 31.81 -1.11 -3.65
CA GLY A 337 32.04 -0.88 -2.23
C GLY A 337 31.09 -1.70 -1.36
N SER A 338 31.55 -2.88 -0.92
CA SER A 338 30.76 -3.73 -0.04
C SER A 338 30.45 -3.01 1.28
N SER A 339 29.17 -2.93 1.59
CA SER A 339 28.64 -2.41 2.85
C SER A 339 28.27 -3.53 3.84
N GLU A 340 28.57 -4.80 3.50
CA GLU A 340 27.99 -5.96 4.18
C GLU A 340 28.41 -5.99 5.64
N GLY A 341 29.70 -5.79 5.90
CA GLY A 341 30.24 -5.76 7.26
C GLY A 341 29.57 -4.69 8.12
N ALA A 342 29.30 -3.51 7.54
CA ALA A 342 28.67 -2.42 8.27
C ALA A 342 27.16 -2.66 8.48
N TRP A 343 26.44 -3.23 7.51
CA TRP A 343 25.05 -3.65 7.69
C TRP A 343 24.91 -4.76 8.73
N ARG A 344 25.79 -5.77 8.69
CA ARG A 344 25.81 -6.84 9.70
C ARG A 344 26.04 -6.30 11.10
N GLU A 345 27.00 -5.40 11.25
CA GLU A 345 27.30 -4.79 12.54
C GLU A 345 26.09 -4.04 13.11
N GLU A 346 25.43 -3.22 12.29
CA GLU A 346 24.22 -2.49 12.69
C GLU A 346 23.08 -3.46 13.06
N LEU A 347 22.83 -4.48 12.22
CA LEU A 347 21.83 -5.50 12.53
C LEU A 347 22.16 -6.27 13.82
N ARG A 348 23.45 -6.55 14.07
CA ARG A 348 23.91 -7.26 15.27
C ARG A 348 23.70 -6.42 16.53
N ILE A 349 23.99 -5.11 16.49
CA ILE A 349 23.74 -4.16 17.57
C ILE A 349 22.25 -4.20 17.99
N HIS A 350 21.35 -4.32 17.00
CA HIS A 350 19.91 -4.38 17.24
C HIS A 350 19.34 -5.80 17.42
N GLY A 351 20.18 -6.84 17.45
CA GLY A 351 19.76 -8.24 17.63
C GLY A 351 18.99 -8.83 16.44
N MET A 352 19.17 -8.28 15.24
CA MET A 352 18.45 -8.65 14.00
C MET A 352 19.34 -9.31 12.95
N GLU A 353 20.63 -9.55 13.23
CA GLU A 353 21.54 -10.17 12.25
C GLU A 353 21.03 -11.55 11.78
N SER A 354 20.35 -12.31 12.66
CA SER A 354 19.78 -13.62 12.31
C SER A 354 18.65 -13.54 11.27
N GLN A 355 18.09 -12.36 11.01
CA GLN A 355 17.10 -12.14 9.96
C GLN A 355 17.74 -12.03 8.57
N LEU A 356 19.05 -11.81 8.47
CA LEU A 356 19.75 -11.67 7.19
C LEU A 356 19.79 -13.00 6.43
N ALA A 357 18.90 -13.13 5.45
CA ALA A 357 18.68 -14.34 4.67
C ALA A 357 19.50 -14.37 3.38
N ALA A 358 19.77 -13.20 2.79
CA ALA A 358 20.52 -13.11 1.55
C ALA A 358 21.39 -11.83 1.46
N VAL A 359 22.53 -11.94 0.78
CA VAL A 359 23.38 -10.81 0.36
C VAL A 359 23.63 -10.91 -1.14
N LEU A 360 23.11 -9.97 -1.91
CA LEU A 360 23.15 -9.98 -3.37
C LEU A 360 23.88 -8.73 -3.89
N ILE A 361 24.80 -8.93 -4.82
CA ILE A 361 25.62 -7.85 -5.41
C ILE A 361 24.96 -7.38 -6.71
N SER A 362 24.53 -6.13 -6.77
CA SER A 362 24.11 -5.47 -8.01
C SER A 362 25.35 -5.04 -8.80
N ARG A 363 25.74 -5.78 -9.84
CA ARG A 363 26.99 -5.50 -10.59
C ARG A 363 26.79 -4.47 -11.68
N ASP A 364 25.84 -4.73 -12.58
CA ASP A 364 25.50 -3.82 -13.68
C ASP A 364 23.99 -3.55 -13.73
N PRO A 365 23.51 -2.42 -13.18
CA PRO A 365 22.10 -2.03 -13.25
C PRO A 365 21.60 -1.87 -14.69
N ASP A 366 22.46 -1.45 -15.62
CA ASP A 366 22.12 -1.09 -17.00
C ASP A 366 22.29 -2.26 -17.97
N ALA A 367 22.68 -3.45 -17.47
CA ALA A 367 22.93 -4.64 -18.27
C ALA A 367 21.83 -4.88 -19.30
N ARG A 368 22.24 -5.05 -20.57
CA ARG A 368 21.30 -5.24 -21.69
C ARG A 368 20.44 -6.49 -21.49
N HIS A 369 21.05 -7.55 -20.99
CA HIS A 369 20.41 -8.83 -20.68
C HIS A 369 20.36 -9.01 -19.16
N PRO A 370 19.20 -8.85 -18.51
CA PRO A 370 19.09 -9.06 -17.08
C PRO A 370 19.41 -10.52 -16.76
N SER A 371 20.26 -10.73 -15.77
CA SER A 371 20.61 -12.07 -15.30
C SER A 371 20.91 -12.04 -13.80
N CYS A 372 20.87 -13.19 -13.17
CA CYS A 372 21.27 -13.34 -11.77
C CYS A 372 21.88 -14.72 -11.56
N MET A 373 22.57 -14.89 -10.44
CA MET A 373 23.02 -16.19 -9.96
C MET A 373 22.99 -16.17 -8.45
N PHE A 374 22.27 -17.12 -7.85
CA PHE A 374 22.20 -17.29 -6.39
C PHE A 374 22.78 -18.65 -6.01
N TRP A 375 23.49 -18.70 -4.90
CA TRP A 375 24.00 -19.92 -4.29
C TRP A 375 23.92 -19.80 -2.78
N GLN A 376 23.90 -20.95 -2.11
CA GLN A 376 23.85 -20.99 -0.66
C GLN A 376 25.26 -21.14 -0.07
N GLN A 377 25.60 -20.31 0.91
CA GLN A 377 26.81 -20.40 1.72
C GLN A 377 26.42 -20.52 3.20
N GLY A 378 26.39 -21.76 3.71
CA GLY A 378 25.85 -22.04 5.05
C GLY A 378 24.34 -21.76 5.09
N ASN A 379 23.89 -20.92 6.03
CA ASN A 379 22.48 -20.51 6.13
C ASN A 379 22.13 -19.25 5.32
N LEU A 380 23.12 -18.67 4.64
CA LEU A 380 23.00 -17.41 3.93
C LEU A 380 22.98 -17.64 2.42
N TRP A 381 22.04 -17.02 1.73
CA TRP A 381 22.08 -16.94 0.27
C TRP A 381 23.02 -15.82 -0.18
N ARG A 382 23.85 -16.12 -1.16
CA ARG A 382 24.71 -15.15 -1.82
C ARG A 382 24.45 -15.14 -3.30
N GLY A 383 24.75 -14.01 -3.92
CA GLY A 383 24.46 -13.89 -5.33
C GLY A 383 24.94 -12.61 -5.95
N TRP A 384 24.73 -12.54 -7.25
CA TRP A 384 24.77 -11.29 -8.00
C TRP A 384 23.53 -11.15 -8.87
N ILE A 385 23.19 -9.90 -9.20
CA ILE A 385 22.06 -9.51 -10.03
C ILE A 385 22.50 -8.40 -10.98
N ASP A 386 22.10 -8.52 -12.24
CA ASP A 386 22.29 -7.51 -13.28
C ASP A 386 20.94 -7.07 -13.86
N GLY A 387 20.82 -5.80 -14.24
CA GLY A 387 19.63 -5.24 -14.88
C GLY A 387 18.66 -4.52 -13.94
N LEU A 388 19.06 -4.18 -12.72
CA LEU A 388 18.22 -3.48 -11.72
C LEU A 388 18.04 -1.96 -12.00
N HIS A 389 18.00 -1.55 -13.27
CA HIS A 389 17.70 -0.17 -13.65
C HIS A 389 16.19 0.14 -13.60
N ARG A 390 15.83 1.30 -13.05
CA ARG A 390 14.44 1.75 -12.82
C ARG A 390 13.55 1.92 -14.06
N SER A 391 14.13 1.93 -15.27
CA SER A 391 13.37 1.98 -16.52
C SER A 391 12.92 0.59 -16.99
N ARG A 392 13.46 -0.49 -16.41
CA ARG A 392 13.09 -1.86 -16.77
C ARG A 392 11.72 -2.21 -16.20
N ARG A 393 11.00 -3.06 -16.94
CA ARG A 393 9.71 -3.58 -16.50
C ARG A 393 9.93 -4.69 -15.46
N PRO A 394 9.31 -4.61 -14.28
CA PRO A 394 9.47 -5.64 -13.25
C PRO A 394 9.11 -7.06 -13.72
N GLU A 395 8.16 -7.20 -14.64
CA GLU A 395 7.75 -8.51 -15.19
C GLU A 395 8.85 -9.15 -16.04
N GLU A 396 9.59 -8.36 -16.82
CA GLU A 396 10.74 -8.81 -17.62
C GLU A 396 11.84 -9.35 -16.71
N LEU A 397 12.16 -8.60 -15.65
CA LEU A 397 13.18 -8.98 -14.68
C LEU A 397 12.76 -10.22 -13.88
N ALA A 398 11.50 -10.29 -13.42
CA ALA A 398 10.96 -11.45 -12.72
C ALA A 398 10.99 -12.72 -13.58
N ALA A 399 10.71 -12.60 -14.88
CA ALA A 399 10.84 -13.71 -15.82
C ALA A 399 12.30 -14.13 -16.00
N ALA A 400 13.22 -13.17 -16.16
CA ALA A 400 14.65 -13.44 -16.34
C ALA A 400 15.29 -14.12 -15.11
N TYR A 401 14.85 -13.76 -13.90
CA TYR A 401 15.42 -14.29 -12.65
C TYR A 401 14.71 -15.54 -12.12
N ARG A 402 13.67 -16.02 -12.81
CA ARG A 402 12.74 -17.05 -12.31
C ARG A 402 13.44 -18.29 -11.75
N SER A 403 14.38 -18.88 -12.49
CA SER A 403 15.04 -20.14 -12.10
C SER A 403 15.81 -20.05 -10.78
N TYR A 404 16.35 -18.86 -10.46
CA TYR A 404 17.07 -18.62 -9.21
C TYR A 404 16.13 -18.15 -8.10
N LEU A 405 15.10 -17.35 -8.42
CA LEU A 405 14.06 -17.00 -7.47
C LEU A 405 13.29 -18.25 -6.99
N ASP A 406 13.09 -19.25 -7.86
CA ASP A 406 12.49 -20.55 -7.50
C ASP A 406 13.27 -21.28 -6.39
N GLN A 407 14.57 -21.02 -6.26
CA GLN A 407 15.44 -21.60 -5.23
C GLN A 407 15.50 -20.73 -3.97
N LEU A 408 15.63 -19.42 -4.13
CA LEU A 408 15.71 -18.47 -3.01
C LEU A 408 14.38 -18.32 -2.27
N TRP A 409 13.26 -18.28 -2.98
CA TRP A 409 11.95 -17.93 -2.44
C TRP A 409 11.47 -18.84 -1.30
N PRO A 410 11.53 -20.18 -1.41
CA PRO A 410 11.16 -21.06 -0.30
C PRO A 410 11.98 -20.80 0.97
N SER A 411 13.26 -20.46 0.80
CA SER A 411 14.14 -20.11 1.93
C SER A 411 13.66 -18.84 2.61
N LEU A 412 13.35 -17.78 1.86
CA LEU A 412 12.81 -16.52 2.42
C LEU A 412 11.52 -16.75 3.21
N LEU A 413 10.62 -17.61 2.72
CA LEU A 413 9.36 -17.93 3.40
C LEU A 413 9.52 -18.83 4.63
N SER A 414 10.65 -19.54 4.73
CA SER A 414 10.93 -20.43 5.88
C SER A 414 11.36 -19.67 7.14
N TYR A 415 11.84 -18.42 7.00
CA TYR A 415 12.22 -17.59 8.15
C TYR A 415 11.01 -17.35 9.05
N ARG A 416 11.22 -17.53 10.35
CA ARG A 416 10.21 -17.27 11.38
C ARG A 416 10.59 -16.04 12.16
N ARG A 417 9.60 -15.21 12.47
CA ARG A 417 9.74 -14.11 13.43
C ARG A 417 10.41 -14.63 14.70
N HIS A 418 11.56 -14.06 15.04
CA HIS A 418 12.10 -14.24 16.37
C HIS A 418 11.24 -13.39 17.31
N ALA A 419 10.76 -13.98 18.41
CA ALA A 419 10.03 -13.21 19.42
C ALA A 419 10.95 -12.08 19.89
N SER A 420 10.64 -10.84 19.49
CA SER A 420 11.49 -9.69 19.80
C SER A 420 11.33 -9.37 21.29
N PRO A 421 12.42 -9.25 22.07
CA PRO A 421 12.35 -8.90 23.49
C PRO A 421 11.76 -7.50 23.74
N VAL A 422 11.64 -6.66 22.70
CA VAL A 422 11.06 -5.31 22.77
C VAL A 422 9.58 -5.32 23.17
N ARG A 423 8.82 -6.39 22.88
CA ARG A 423 7.39 -6.47 23.25
C ARG A 423 7.13 -6.98 24.68
N ALA A 424 8.14 -7.46 25.40
CA ALA A 424 7.97 -8.00 26.76
C ALA A 424 7.79 -6.92 27.86
N GLY A 425 7.82 -5.63 27.50
CA GLY A 425 7.68 -4.50 28.43
C GLY A 425 6.38 -3.72 28.33
N GLU A 426 5.42 -4.15 27.49
CA GLU A 426 4.14 -3.44 27.25
C GLU A 426 2.89 -4.30 27.49
N GLU A 427 3.01 -5.45 28.17
CA GLU A 427 1.86 -6.24 28.65
C GLU A 427 1.47 -5.92 30.10
#